data_AF-A0A7C6XW52-F1
#
_entry.id   AF-A0A7C6XW52-F1
#
_cell.length_a   1.000
_cell.length_b   1.000
_cell.length_c   1.000
_cell.angle_alpha   90.00
_cell.angle_beta   90.00
_cell.angle_gamma   90.00
#
_symmetry.space_group_name_H-M   'P 1'
#
loop_
_entity.id
_entity.type
_entity.pdbx_description
1 polymer ?
#
loop_
_entity_poly.entity_id
_entity_poly.type
_entity_poly.pdbx_seq_one_letter_code
_entity_poly.pdbx_strand_id
1 'polypeptide(L)'
;IPGMVGKNIDRWIKDDKLPRTVSQFGSTVDEIFVTYETLKARYGADVQKLPLGAVAWYTYVDKLRVGLQQLMAGSRNFSLNTISRRDIVALTREAADVTGIPYVMDAYRAEAEAIMDGAHYSVPQDLAAS
;
A
#
# COMPACT_ATOMS: atom_id res chain seq x y z
N ILE A 1 -11.13 8.73 -3.69
CA ILE A 1 -10.42 9.64 -4.62
C ILE A 1 -10.10 8.97 -5.98
N PRO A 2 -9.51 7.77 -6.07
CA PRO A 2 -9.11 7.15 -7.36
C PRO A 2 -10.24 7.04 -8.39
N GLY A 3 -11.43 6.61 -7.96
CA GLY A 3 -12.58 6.52 -8.87
C GLY A 3 -13.07 7.87 -9.44
N MET A 4 -12.90 8.98 -8.71
CA MET A 4 -13.22 10.32 -9.24
C MET A 4 -12.19 10.75 -10.28
N VAL A 5 -10.90 10.48 -10.01
CA VAL A 5 -9.82 10.76 -10.95
C VAL A 5 -10.02 9.99 -12.26
N GLY A 6 -10.36 8.70 -12.20
CA GLY A 6 -10.65 7.91 -13.39
C GLY A 6 -11.83 8.44 -14.23
N LYS A 7 -12.91 8.91 -13.57
CA LYS A 7 -14.03 9.56 -14.27
C LYS A 7 -13.63 10.87 -14.94
N ASN A 8 -12.78 11.67 -14.30
CA ASN A 8 -12.30 12.93 -14.88
C ASN A 8 -11.38 12.68 -16.08
N ILE A 9 -10.53 11.67 -16.01
CA ILE A 9 -9.66 11.25 -17.13
C ILE A 9 -10.51 10.84 -18.33
N ASP A 10 -11.59 10.06 -18.13
CA ASP A 10 -12.51 9.69 -19.21
C ASP A 10 -13.10 10.93 -19.92
N ARG A 11 -13.53 11.93 -19.15
CA ARG A 11 -14.05 13.18 -19.72
C ARG A 11 -12.97 13.97 -20.44
N TRP A 12 -11.79 14.11 -19.86
CA TRP A 12 -10.70 14.89 -20.46
C TRP A 12 -10.15 14.30 -21.75
N ILE A 13 -10.11 12.97 -21.87
CA ILE A 13 -9.75 12.30 -23.12
C ILE A 13 -10.80 12.62 -24.20
N LYS A 14 -12.09 12.52 -23.88
CA LYS A 14 -13.19 12.82 -24.82
C LYS A 14 -13.20 14.27 -25.28
N ASP A 15 -12.88 15.19 -24.37
CA ASP A 15 -12.87 16.63 -24.63
C ASP A 15 -11.54 17.14 -25.21
N ASP A 16 -10.53 16.27 -25.40
CA ASP A 16 -9.14 16.61 -25.76
C ASP A 16 -8.53 17.70 -24.86
N LYS A 17 -8.79 17.60 -23.55
CA LYS A 17 -8.41 18.58 -22.51
C LYS A 17 -7.63 17.95 -21.37
N LEU A 18 -6.83 16.93 -21.67
CA LEU A 18 -5.95 16.28 -20.69
C LEU A 18 -5.01 17.30 -20.04
N PRO A 19 -5.05 17.47 -18.70
CA PRO A 19 -4.13 18.37 -18.02
C PRO A 19 -2.69 17.89 -18.16
N ARG A 20 -1.73 18.83 -18.19
CA ARG A 20 -0.28 18.50 -18.27
C ARG A 20 0.19 17.49 -17.21
N THR A 21 -0.40 17.55 -16.02
CA THR A 21 -0.09 16.63 -14.92
C THR A 21 -0.43 15.17 -15.23
N VAL A 22 -1.33 14.93 -16.18
CA VAL A 22 -1.73 13.59 -16.64
C VAL A 22 -1.10 13.29 -18.00
N SER A 23 -1.14 14.25 -18.94
CA SER A 23 -0.67 14.05 -20.32
C SER A 23 0.82 13.70 -20.43
N GLN A 24 1.62 14.09 -19.42
CA GLN A 24 3.03 13.70 -19.31
C GLN A 24 3.22 12.17 -19.20
N PHE A 25 2.19 11.43 -18.79
CA PHE A 25 2.20 9.98 -18.65
C PHE A 25 1.57 9.26 -19.84
N GLY A 26 0.97 9.99 -20.78
CA GLY A 26 0.25 9.41 -21.92
C GLY A 26 -0.97 10.21 -22.33
N SER A 27 -1.47 9.90 -23.51
CA SER A 27 -2.66 10.48 -24.14
C SER A 27 -3.83 9.51 -24.23
N THR A 28 -3.55 8.21 -24.16
CA THR A 28 -4.56 7.14 -24.24
C THR A 28 -4.80 6.45 -22.89
N VAL A 29 -5.90 5.68 -22.80
CA VAL A 29 -6.27 4.98 -21.56
C VAL A 29 -5.21 3.94 -21.16
N ASP A 30 -4.66 3.22 -22.13
CA ASP A 30 -3.63 2.19 -21.94
C ASP A 30 -2.27 2.77 -21.55
N GLU A 31 -1.93 3.98 -22.03
CA GLU A 31 -0.73 4.69 -21.58
C GLU A 31 -0.88 5.22 -20.15
N ILE A 32 -2.05 5.79 -19.82
CA ILE A 32 -2.30 6.44 -18.53
C ILE A 32 -2.47 5.40 -17.40
N PHE A 33 -3.13 4.28 -17.66
CA PHE A 33 -3.40 3.24 -16.66
C PHE A 33 -2.50 2.02 -16.86
N VAL A 34 -1.42 1.92 -16.07
CA VAL A 34 -0.43 0.83 -16.15
C VAL A 34 -1.02 -0.59 -16.07
N THR A 35 -2.15 -0.78 -15.40
CA THR A 35 -2.82 -2.09 -15.29
C THR A 35 -3.82 -2.38 -16.41
N TYR A 36 -3.98 -1.47 -17.38
CA TYR A 36 -4.98 -1.61 -18.44
C TYR A 36 -4.70 -2.84 -19.32
N GLU A 37 -3.45 -3.07 -19.69
CA GLU A 37 -3.06 -4.26 -20.45
C GLU A 37 -3.29 -5.57 -19.67
N THR A 38 -3.13 -5.55 -18.34
CA THR A 38 -3.51 -6.70 -17.49
C THR A 38 -5.01 -6.96 -17.54
N LEU A 39 -5.83 -5.91 -17.50
CA LEU A 39 -7.29 -6.03 -17.60
C LEU A 39 -7.71 -6.48 -19.01
N LYS A 40 -7.05 -5.99 -20.05
CA LYS A 40 -7.28 -6.39 -21.45
C LYS A 40 -6.88 -7.85 -21.70
N ALA A 41 -5.79 -8.32 -21.11
CA ALA A 41 -5.44 -9.74 -21.15
C ALA A 41 -6.51 -10.63 -20.47
N ARG A 42 -7.18 -10.11 -19.44
CA ARG A 42 -8.22 -10.84 -18.69
C ARG A 42 -9.59 -10.81 -19.34
N TYR A 43 -9.99 -9.66 -19.90
CA TYR A 43 -11.35 -9.42 -20.39
C TYR A 43 -11.42 -9.25 -21.92
N GLY A 44 -10.29 -9.28 -22.62
CA GLY A 44 -10.23 -9.08 -24.07
C GLY A 44 -10.81 -7.73 -24.48
N ALA A 45 -11.65 -7.74 -25.52
CA ALA A 45 -12.32 -6.54 -26.03
C ALA A 45 -13.31 -5.91 -25.03
N ASP A 46 -13.85 -6.70 -24.09
CA ASP A 46 -14.82 -6.21 -23.11
C ASP A 46 -14.20 -5.24 -22.08
N VAL A 47 -12.86 -5.14 -22.02
CA VAL A 47 -12.17 -4.14 -21.18
C VAL A 47 -12.63 -2.71 -21.48
N GLN A 48 -13.01 -2.41 -22.72
CA GLN A 48 -13.49 -1.09 -23.15
C GLN A 48 -14.85 -0.73 -22.53
N LYS A 49 -15.61 -1.72 -22.06
CA LYS A 49 -16.89 -1.52 -21.36
C LYS A 49 -16.69 -1.14 -19.89
N LEU A 50 -15.48 -1.32 -19.34
CA LEU A 50 -15.20 -1.01 -17.95
C LEU A 50 -15.16 0.51 -17.74
N PRO A 51 -15.87 1.05 -16.74
CA PRO A 51 -15.75 2.45 -16.39
C PRO A 51 -14.30 2.78 -15.98
N LEU A 52 -13.72 3.87 -16.48
CA LEU A 52 -12.35 4.25 -16.11
C LEU A 52 -12.19 4.54 -14.61
N GLY A 53 -13.26 4.90 -13.91
CA GLY A 53 -13.27 4.98 -12.45
C GLY A 53 -12.99 3.63 -11.76
N ALA A 54 -13.45 2.52 -12.35
CA ALA A 54 -13.18 1.16 -11.86
C ALA A 54 -11.76 0.73 -12.21
N VAL A 55 -11.29 1.04 -13.42
CA VAL A 55 -9.89 0.83 -13.85
C VAL A 55 -8.93 1.55 -12.91
N ALA A 56 -9.19 2.83 -12.61
CA ALA A 56 -8.38 3.62 -11.68
C ALA A 56 -8.33 3.02 -10.27
N TRP A 57 -9.44 2.45 -9.80
CA TRP A 57 -9.47 1.73 -8.52
C TRP A 57 -8.64 0.46 -8.56
N TYR A 58 -8.75 -0.33 -9.64
CA TYR A 58 -7.96 -1.53 -9.81
C TYR A 58 -6.46 -1.21 -9.80
N THR A 59 -6.04 -0.21 -10.57
CA THR A 59 -4.64 0.27 -10.60
C THR A 59 -4.17 0.72 -9.22
N TYR A 60 -5.02 1.42 -8.47
CA TYR A 60 -4.68 1.88 -7.13
C TYR A 60 -4.53 0.73 -6.12
N VAL A 61 -5.43 -0.26 -6.17
CA VAL A 61 -5.33 -1.47 -5.34
C VAL A 61 -4.10 -2.30 -5.70
N ASP A 62 -3.73 -2.36 -6.97
CA ASP A 62 -2.50 -3.02 -7.41
C ASP A 62 -1.26 -2.38 -6.77
N LYS A 63 -1.20 -1.03 -6.75
CA LYS A 63 -0.16 -0.29 -6.03
C LYS A 63 -0.17 -0.56 -4.52
N LEU A 64 -1.34 -0.62 -3.89
CA LEU A 64 -1.46 -0.96 -2.46
C LEU A 64 -0.95 -2.38 -2.18
N ARG A 65 -1.28 -3.34 -3.06
CA ARG A 65 -0.79 -4.72 -2.96
C ARG A 65 0.74 -4.75 -2.99
N VAL A 66 1.37 -4.03 -3.92
CA VAL A 66 2.84 -3.95 -4.00
C VAL A 66 3.44 -3.36 -2.73
N GLY A 67 2.89 -2.25 -2.22
CA GLY A 67 3.36 -1.64 -0.98
C GLY A 67 3.23 -2.56 0.24
N LEU A 68 2.12 -3.29 0.33
CA LEU A 68 1.93 -4.30 1.37
C LEU A 68 2.93 -5.44 1.26
N GLN A 69 3.21 -5.92 0.04
CA GLN A 69 4.24 -6.94 -0.19
C GLN A 69 5.64 -6.45 0.20
N GLN A 70 5.95 -5.18 -0.04
CA GLN A 70 7.21 -4.57 0.42
C GLN A 70 7.29 -4.54 1.96
N LEU A 71 6.20 -4.18 2.63
CA LEU A 71 6.11 -4.21 4.11
C LEU A 71 6.30 -5.64 4.64
N MET A 72 5.61 -6.60 4.04
CA MET A 72 5.72 -8.04 4.36
C MET A 72 7.14 -8.57 4.17
N ALA A 73 7.79 -8.21 3.06
CA ALA A 73 9.18 -8.60 2.81
C ALA A 73 10.14 -7.96 3.84
N GLY A 74 9.92 -6.68 4.18
CA GLY A 74 10.74 -5.96 5.17
C GLY A 74 10.63 -6.54 6.59
N SER A 75 9.42 -6.95 6.99
CA SER A 75 9.14 -7.59 8.28
C SER A 75 9.41 -9.10 8.29
N ARG A 76 9.75 -9.69 7.12
CA ARG A 76 9.89 -11.15 6.92
C ARG A 76 8.61 -11.92 7.29
N ASN A 77 7.46 -11.28 7.07
CA ASN A 77 6.15 -11.79 7.41
C ASN A 77 5.34 -12.06 6.14
N PHE A 78 5.25 -13.32 5.73
CA PHE A 78 4.62 -13.71 4.45
C PHE A 78 3.15 -14.08 4.57
N SER A 79 2.55 -13.97 5.75
CA SER A 79 1.15 -14.30 5.98
C SER A 79 0.38 -13.07 6.46
N LEU A 80 -0.70 -12.73 5.75
CA LEU A 80 -1.48 -11.51 6.04
C LEU A 80 -2.09 -11.50 7.45
N ASN A 81 -2.45 -12.68 7.96
CA ASN A 81 -3.06 -12.83 9.29
C ASN A 81 -2.05 -12.71 10.44
N THR A 82 -0.74 -12.69 10.16
CA THR A 82 0.30 -12.55 11.17
C THR A 82 0.94 -11.16 11.17
N ILE A 83 0.57 -10.27 10.24
CA ILE A 83 1.02 -8.88 10.25
C ILE A 83 0.41 -8.17 11.46
N SER A 84 1.25 -7.47 12.22
CA SER A 84 0.88 -6.80 13.46
C SER A 84 1.60 -5.46 13.62
N ARG A 85 1.26 -4.74 14.69
CA ARG A 85 1.93 -3.47 15.04
C ARG A 85 3.41 -3.64 15.41
N ARG A 86 3.89 -4.87 15.62
CA ARG A 86 5.31 -5.18 15.84
C ARG A 86 6.14 -5.14 14.56
N ASP A 87 5.49 -5.27 13.41
CA ASP A 87 6.14 -5.24 12.09
C ASP A 87 6.49 -3.81 11.63
N ILE A 88 6.13 -2.80 12.42
CA ILE A 88 6.37 -1.38 12.14
C ILE A 88 7.02 -0.70 13.35
N VAL A 89 7.75 0.40 13.09
CA VAL A 89 8.40 1.22 14.12
C VAL A 89 8.11 2.70 13.87
N ALA A 90 8.04 3.49 14.92
CA ALA A 90 7.92 4.94 14.82
C ALA A 90 9.29 5.57 14.58
N LEU A 91 9.37 6.43 13.56
CA LEU A 91 10.61 7.15 13.22
C LEU A 91 10.84 8.41 14.06
N THR A 92 9.82 8.88 14.78
CA THR A 92 9.94 10.03 15.69
C THR A 92 9.30 9.70 17.04
N ARG A 93 9.69 10.43 18.08
CA ARG A 93 9.14 10.24 19.42
C ARG A 93 7.68 10.67 19.49
N GLU A 94 7.31 11.74 18.80
CA GLU A 94 5.93 12.24 18.74
C GLU A 94 5.01 11.20 18.10
N ALA A 95 5.49 10.53 17.04
CA ALA A 95 4.74 9.44 16.43
C ALA A 95 4.59 8.25 17.40
N ALA A 96 5.64 7.93 18.18
CA ALA A 96 5.57 6.91 19.21
C ALA A 96 4.55 7.27 20.30
N ASP A 97 4.58 8.51 20.79
CA ASP A 97 3.69 9.02 21.84
C ASP A 97 2.22 9.00 21.41
N VAL A 98 1.92 9.39 20.17
CA VAL A 98 0.54 9.43 19.64
C VAL A 98 0.02 8.05 19.28
N THR A 99 0.86 7.17 18.73
CA THR A 99 0.42 5.88 18.18
C THR A 99 0.60 4.71 19.15
N GLY A 100 1.47 4.83 20.14
CA GLY A 100 1.93 3.72 20.97
C GLY A 100 2.84 2.72 20.23
N ILE A 101 3.27 3.01 19.00
CA ILE A 101 4.26 2.19 18.29
C ILE A 101 5.66 2.51 18.85
N PRO A 102 6.50 1.52 19.17
CA PRO A 102 7.84 1.78 19.68
C PRO A 102 8.66 2.69 18.76
N TYR A 103 9.37 3.64 19.37
CA TYR A 103 10.36 4.44 18.66
C TYR A 103 11.50 3.54 18.16
N VAL A 104 12.07 3.86 16.99
CA VAL A 104 13.07 3.01 16.31
C VAL A 104 14.26 2.61 17.17
N MET A 105 14.67 3.43 18.14
CA MET A 105 15.79 3.14 19.06
C MET A 105 15.41 2.24 20.25
N ASP A 106 14.11 2.02 20.44
CA ASP A 106 13.53 1.24 21.55
C ASP A 106 12.89 -0.06 21.04
N ALA A 107 12.68 -0.18 19.72
CA ALA A 107 12.16 -1.38 19.09
C ALA A 107 13.05 -2.61 19.39
N TYR A 108 12.42 -3.69 19.85
CA TYR A 108 13.05 -4.97 20.20
C TYR A 108 14.10 -4.91 21.34
N ARG A 109 14.19 -3.79 22.07
CA ARG A 109 15.17 -3.61 23.14
C ARG A 109 14.95 -4.60 24.28
N ALA A 110 13.71 -4.77 24.73
CA ALA A 110 13.38 -5.66 25.85
C ALA A 110 13.71 -7.12 25.54
N GLU A 111 13.47 -7.55 24.29
CA GLU A 111 13.84 -8.87 23.77
C GLU A 111 15.35 -9.06 23.78
N ALA A 112 16.10 -8.06 23.30
CA ALA A 112 17.55 -8.11 23.26
C ALA A 112 18.16 -8.15 24.66
N GLU A 113 17.67 -7.33 25.59
CA GLU A 113 18.09 -7.32 27.00
C GLU A 113 17.81 -8.66 27.68
N ALA A 114 16.62 -9.24 27.50
CA ALA A 114 16.29 -10.54 28.07
C ALA A 114 17.23 -11.67 27.58
N ILE A 115 17.61 -11.63 26.30
CA ILE A 115 18.58 -12.58 25.72
C ILE A 115 19.96 -12.41 26.36
N MET A 116 20.42 -11.16 26.55
CA MET A 116 21.72 -10.87 27.17
C MET A 116 21.78 -11.32 28.65
N ASP A 117 20.67 -11.17 29.38
CA ASP A 117 20.58 -11.55 30.79
C ASP A 117 20.33 -13.04 31.02
N GLY A 118 20.18 -13.83 29.94
CA GLY A 118 19.89 -15.26 30.01
C GLY A 118 18.48 -15.58 30.54
N ALA A 119 17.57 -14.60 30.52
CA ALA A 119 16.19 -14.75 30.96
C ALA A 119 15.31 -15.32 29.84
N HIS A 120 14.27 -16.09 30.21
CA HIS A 120 13.26 -16.53 29.26
C HIS A 120 12.31 -15.35 28.96
N TYR A 121 12.42 -14.77 27.75
CA TYR A 121 11.47 -13.75 27.29
C TYR A 121 10.07 -14.35 27.10
N SER A 122 9.06 -13.71 27.69
CA SER A 122 7.65 -13.98 27.41
C SER A 122 7.01 -12.74 26.81
N VAL A 123 6.28 -12.90 25.70
CA VAL A 123 5.59 -11.81 25.01
C VAL A 123 4.58 -11.12 25.95
N PRO A 124 4.70 -9.80 26.18
CA PRO A 124 3.70 -9.04 26.92
C PRO A 124 2.30 -9.13 26.27
N GLN A 125 1.27 -9.41 27.07
CA GLN A 125 -0.11 -9.68 26.61
C GLN A 125 -0.81 -8.46 25.99
N ASP A 126 -0.36 -7.26 26.31
CA ASP A 126 -0.90 -5.97 25.82
C ASP A 126 -0.58 -5.69 24.34
N LEU A 127 0.54 -6.20 23.83
CA LEU A 127 0.91 -6.12 22.41
C LEU A 127 0.40 -7.31 21.57
N ALA A 128 -0.07 -8.37 22.20
CA ALA A 128 -0.63 -9.54 21.51
C ALA A 128 -2.10 -9.35 21.07
N ALA A 129 -2.77 -8.30 21.57
CA ALA A 129 -4.21 -8.10 21.43
C ALA A 129 -4.62 -6.93 20.50
N SER A 130 -3.69 -6.31 19.75
CA SER A 130 -3.97 -5.16 18.88
C SER A 130 -3.36 -5.25 17.48
#